data_AF-A0A970CCR5-F1
#
_entry.id   AF-A0A970CCR5-F1
#
_cell.length_a   1.000
_cell.length_b   1.000
_cell.length_c   1.000
_cell.angle_alpha   90.00
_cell.angle_beta   90.00
_cell.angle_gamma   90.00
#
_symmetry.space_group_name_H-M   'P 1'
#
loop_
_entity.id
_entity.type
_entity.pdbx_description
1 polymer ?
#
loop_
_entity_poly.entity_id
_entity_poly.type
_entity_poly.pdbx_seq_one_letter_code
_entity_poly.pdbx_strand_id
1 'polypeptide(L)'
;MIVRKSLLLLSLRQKWEEEKMSEAAVKNNPMIAEVQHDDASITSYSDYTALRDDILSGKLARDEQARKVVYVNSVAKPGKWTTVQKLVKSNFQTRCLYEPIMAHAMKGFTIGWVVGFFLKSLDSAVTYFTVNPTAGVLWIIFVGLILISMIPSLSKANMGAMVVGFLAIYLGMGNLWLAAIAVGIVAFLGVAPFGMAVGSVVGLIRKRHLPSAPDAKPEGSRAFLLSFVLPILWGAAFIALYLLWLNPLLYQWLGN
;
A
#
# COMPACT_ATOMS: atom_id res chain seq x y z
N MET A 1 -44.18 -21.26 35.31
CA MET A 1 -43.10 -21.68 34.38
C MET A 1 -43.09 -20.91 33.06
N ILE A 2 -44.24 -20.49 32.52
CA ILE A 2 -44.37 -19.79 31.21
C ILE A 2 -43.74 -18.38 31.22
N VAL A 3 -43.92 -17.61 32.30
CA VAL A 3 -43.43 -16.21 32.42
C VAL A 3 -41.89 -16.10 32.40
N ARG A 4 -41.17 -17.14 32.84
CA ARG A 4 -39.70 -17.14 32.86
C ARG A 4 -39.11 -17.30 31.45
N LYS A 5 -39.83 -17.97 30.54
CA LYS A 5 -39.41 -18.23 29.17
C LYS A 5 -39.63 -17.01 28.28
N SER A 6 -40.71 -16.26 28.50
CA SER A 6 -40.98 -15.00 27.78
C SER A 6 -39.98 -13.90 28.14
N LEU A 7 -39.57 -13.79 29.40
CA LEU A 7 -38.54 -12.83 29.83
C LEU A 7 -37.15 -13.12 29.21
N LEU A 8 -36.78 -14.39 29.08
CA LEU A 8 -35.52 -14.78 28.41
C LEU A 8 -35.52 -14.48 26.91
N LEU A 9 -36.66 -14.64 26.24
CA LEU A 9 -36.77 -14.31 24.81
C LEU A 9 -36.71 -12.81 24.57
N LEU A 10 -37.26 -12.00 25.48
CA LEU A 10 -37.16 -10.54 25.41
C LEU A 10 -35.73 -10.05 25.62
N SER A 11 -34.99 -10.62 26.60
CA SER A 11 -33.60 -10.23 26.84
C SER A 11 -32.67 -10.64 25.68
N LEU A 12 -32.87 -11.82 25.09
CA LEU A 12 -32.12 -12.24 23.91
C LEU A 12 -32.42 -11.37 22.69
N ARG A 13 -33.68 -10.96 22.50
CA ARG A 13 -34.07 -10.06 21.41
C ARG A 13 -33.45 -8.67 21.57
N GLN A 14 -33.48 -8.11 22.78
CA GLN A 14 -32.83 -6.82 23.06
C GLN A 14 -31.32 -6.89 22.77
N LYS A 15 -30.64 -7.93 23.24
CA LYS A 15 -29.21 -8.11 22.97
C LYS A 15 -28.89 -8.22 21.48
N TRP A 16 -29.75 -8.89 20.71
CA TRP A 16 -29.58 -9.02 19.26
C TRP A 16 -29.85 -7.71 18.50
N GLU A 17 -30.83 -6.92 18.95
CA GLU A 17 -31.09 -5.58 18.39
C GLU A 17 -29.96 -4.61 18.74
N GLU A 18 -29.39 -4.67 19.94
CA GLU A 18 -28.19 -3.91 20.35
C GLU A 18 -26.96 -4.29 19.52
N GLU A 19 -26.69 -5.58 19.31
CA GLU A 19 -25.58 -6.05 18.46
C GLU A 19 -25.73 -5.52 17.03
N LYS A 20 -26.92 -5.63 16.43
CA LYS A 20 -27.19 -5.11 15.08
C LYS A 20 -27.07 -3.60 14.97
N MET A 21 -27.55 -2.86 15.97
CA MET A 21 -27.42 -1.41 16.02
C MET A 21 -25.96 -1.00 16.17
N SER A 22 -25.17 -1.76 16.95
CA SER A 22 -23.72 -1.54 17.08
C SER A 22 -22.97 -1.82 15.77
N GLU A 23 -23.31 -2.90 15.06
CA GLU A 23 -22.73 -3.24 13.76
C GLU A 23 -23.08 -2.19 12.69
N ALA A 24 -24.31 -1.69 12.70
CA ALA A 24 -24.76 -0.63 11.79
C ALA A 24 -24.11 0.73 12.10
N ALA A 25 -23.95 1.07 13.38
CA ALA A 25 -23.25 2.29 13.81
C ALA A 25 -21.76 2.25 13.44
N VAL A 26 -21.11 1.10 13.63
CA VAL A 26 -19.72 0.84 13.23
C VAL A 26 -19.53 0.95 11.72
N LYS A 27 -20.47 0.43 10.94
CA LYS A 27 -20.42 0.49 9.46
C LYS A 27 -20.54 1.93 8.93
N ASN A 28 -21.25 2.79 9.64
CA ASN A 28 -21.47 4.18 9.25
C ASN A 28 -20.36 5.13 9.76
N ASN A 29 -19.56 4.72 10.75
CA ASN A 29 -18.49 5.55 11.31
C ASN A 29 -17.27 4.70 11.72
N PRO A 30 -16.43 4.28 10.75
CA PRO A 30 -15.30 3.42 11.05
C PRO A 30 -14.26 4.17 11.89
N MET A 31 -14.01 3.71 13.12
CA MET A 31 -12.86 4.13 13.90
C MET A 31 -11.57 3.70 13.21
N ILE A 32 -10.68 4.67 12.97
CA ILE A 32 -9.40 4.43 12.33
C ILE A 32 -8.26 4.29 13.35
N ALA A 33 -8.42 4.92 14.52
CA ALA A 33 -7.38 5.01 15.54
C ALA A 33 -7.96 5.32 16.92
N GLU A 34 -7.25 4.87 17.94
CA GLU A 34 -7.48 5.24 19.33
C GLU A 34 -6.16 5.72 19.92
N VAL A 35 -6.21 6.77 20.74
CA VAL A 35 -5.05 7.32 21.47
C VAL A 35 -5.37 7.32 22.95
N GLN A 36 -4.44 6.81 23.75
CA GLN A 36 -4.49 6.79 25.20
C GLN A 36 -3.63 7.93 25.74
N HIS A 37 -4.26 8.80 26.53
CA HIS A 37 -3.66 9.95 27.19
C HIS A 37 -3.03 9.56 28.53
N ASP A 38 -2.25 10.48 29.11
CA ASP A 38 -1.58 10.29 30.41
C ASP A 38 -2.56 10.08 31.57
N ASP A 39 -3.78 10.61 31.46
CA ASP A 39 -4.88 10.40 32.41
C ASP A 39 -5.60 9.05 32.22
N ALA A 40 -5.04 8.17 31.37
CA ALA A 40 -5.61 6.91 30.93
C ALA A 40 -6.95 7.01 30.18
N SER A 41 -7.39 8.22 29.81
CA SER A 41 -8.54 8.39 28.92
C SER A 41 -8.20 7.97 27.50
N ILE A 42 -9.18 7.42 26.78
CA ILE A 42 -9.01 6.97 25.40
C ILE A 42 -9.85 7.86 24.48
N THR A 43 -9.18 8.56 23.57
CA THR A 43 -9.84 9.30 22.50
C THR A 43 -9.88 8.44 21.24
N SER A 44 -11.08 8.28 20.67
CA SER A 44 -11.29 7.51 19.45
C SER A 44 -11.48 8.43 18.26
N TYR A 45 -10.76 8.15 17.17
CA TYR A 45 -10.79 8.92 15.94
C TYR A 45 -11.46 8.10 14.83
N SER A 46 -12.50 8.66 14.21
CA SER A 46 -13.15 8.10 13.02
C SER A 46 -12.56 8.61 11.71
N ASP A 47 -11.76 9.69 11.75
CA ASP A 47 -11.12 10.27 10.57
C ASP A 47 -9.70 10.78 10.87
N TYR A 48 -8.82 10.65 9.87
CA TYR A 48 -7.42 11.09 9.94
C TYR A 48 -7.31 12.61 9.97
N THR A 49 -8.34 13.33 9.52
CA THR A 49 -8.41 14.80 9.60
C THR A 49 -8.48 15.26 11.06
N ALA A 50 -9.39 14.69 11.86
CA ALA A 50 -9.50 15.02 13.28
C ALA A 50 -8.21 14.68 14.06
N LEU A 51 -7.63 13.50 13.78
CA LEU A 51 -6.34 13.10 14.34
C LEU A 51 -5.22 14.09 13.97
N ARG A 52 -5.20 14.54 12.72
CA ARG A 52 -4.21 15.51 12.22
C ARG A 52 -4.34 16.86 12.92
N ASP A 53 -5.56 17.35 13.13
CA ASP A 53 -5.77 18.67 13.72
C ASP A 53 -5.43 18.67 15.22
N ASP A 54 -5.68 17.56 15.93
CA ASP A 54 -5.25 17.40 17.32
C ASP A 54 -3.71 17.28 17.46
N ILE A 55 -3.03 16.65 16.50
CA ILE A 55 -1.55 16.67 16.43
C ILE A 55 -1.03 18.08 16.16
N LEU A 56 -1.61 18.79 15.19
CA LEU A 56 -1.17 20.13 14.82
C LEU A 56 -1.40 21.17 15.91
N SER A 57 -2.46 21.01 16.71
CA SER A 57 -2.73 21.85 17.87
C SER A 57 -1.88 21.49 19.11
N GLY A 58 -1.08 20.42 19.03
CA GLY A 58 -0.22 19.97 20.14
C GLY A 58 -0.97 19.29 21.28
N LYS A 59 -2.24 18.91 21.07
CA LYS A 59 -3.02 18.14 22.05
C LYS A 59 -2.57 16.68 22.17
N LEU A 60 -1.96 16.16 21.11
CA LEU A 60 -1.42 14.80 21.06
C LEU A 60 0.10 14.87 20.96
N ALA A 61 0.78 14.35 21.97
CA ALA A 61 2.22 14.19 21.93
C ALA A 61 2.61 12.98 21.08
N ARG A 62 3.73 13.10 20.36
CA ARG A 62 4.28 12.07 19.48
C ARG A 62 4.47 10.69 20.13
N ASP A 63 4.83 10.68 21.40
CA ASP A 63 5.20 9.48 22.15
C ASP A 63 4.02 8.86 22.93
N GLU A 64 2.83 9.49 22.88
CA GLU A 64 1.60 8.93 23.44
C GLU A 64 1.25 7.58 22.80
N GLN A 65 0.58 6.73 23.58
CA GLN A 65 0.18 5.42 23.10
C GLN A 65 -1.01 5.53 22.18
N ALA A 66 -0.88 5.02 20.97
CA ALA A 66 -1.94 4.96 19.97
C ALA A 66 -2.03 3.56 19.37
N ARG A 67 -3.22 3.16 18.91
CA ARG A 67 -3.40 1.93 18.15
C ARG A 67 -4.31 2.15 16.95
N LYS A 68 -4.06 1.40 15.89
CA LYS A 68 -4.93 1.38 14.70
C LYS A 68 -6.11 0.45 14.98
N VAL A 69 -7.31 0.87 14.61
CA VAL A 69 -8.48 0.00 14.62
C VAL A 69 -8.74 -0.44 13.18
N VAL A 70 -8.85 -1.76 12.97
CA VAL A 70 -9.13 -2.33 11.65
C VAL A 70 -10.42 -3.13 11.72
N TYR A 71 -11.33 -2.88 10.80
CA TYR A 71 -12.56 -3.64 10.71
C TYR A 71 -12.36 -4.87 9.85
N VAL A 72 -12.63 -6.05 10.42
CA VAL A 72 -12.65 -7.32 9.69
C VAL A 72 -14.05 -7.89 9.83
N ASN A 73 -14.78 -8.02 8.72
CA ASN A 73 -16.18 -8.45 8.70
C ASN A 73 -17.08 -7.60 9.62
N SER A 74 -16.96 -6.27 9.55
CA SER A 74 -17.70 -5.32 10.41
C SER A 74 -17.37 -5.40 11.91
N VAL A 75 -16.41 -6.23 12.32
CA VAL A 75 -15.94 -6.31 13.71
C VAL A 75 -14.69 -5.45 13.88
N ALA A 76 -14.72 -4.54 14.86
CA ALA A 76 -13.56 -3.75 15.26
C ALA A 76 -12.48 -4.68 15.84
N LYS A 77 -11.33 -4.77 15.17
CA LYS A 77 -10.15 -5.45 15.69
C LYS A 77 -9.11 -4.40 16.07
N PRO A 78 -8.95 -4.11 17.38
CA PRO A 78 -7.91 -3.20 17.83
C PRO A 78 -6.54 -3.81 17.53
N GLY A 79 -5.67 -3.01 16.94
CA GLY A 79 -4.27 -3.34 16.75
C GLY A 79 -3.47 -3.29 18.05
N LYS A 80 -2.18 -3.60 17.96
CA LYS A 80 -1.25 -3.45 19.08
C LYS A 80 -1.06 -1.97 19.41
N TRP A 81 -1.00 -1.67 20.71
CA TRP A 81 -0.55 -0.36 21.18
C TRP A 81 0.85 -0.07 20.67
N THR A 82 1.01 1.14 20.15
CA THR A 82 2.23 1.69 19.59
C THR A 82 2.28 3.17 19.93
N THR A 83 3.22 3.96 19.40
CA THR A 83 3.22 5.41 19.58
C THR A 83 2.40 6.11 18.48
N VAL A 84 1.90 7.32 18.76
CA VAL A 84 1.28 8.21 17.75
C VAL A 84 2.20 8.32 16.52
N GLN A 85 3.51 8.52 16.73
CA GLN A 85 4.49 8.58 15.65
C GLN A 85 4.48 7.35 14.72
N LYS A 86 4.31 6.15 15.27
CA LYS A 86 4.29 4.92 14.46
C LYS A 86 2.95 4.75 13.76
N LEU A 87 1.85 5.16 14.40
CA LEU A 87 0.51 5.12 13.82
C LEU A 87 0.40 6.01 12.58
N VAL A 88 0.88 7.26 12.68
CA VAL A 88 0.80 8.25 11.59
C VAL A 88 1.62 7.85 10.36
N LYS A 89 2.62 6.97 10.48
CA LYS A 89 3.39 6.46 9.33
C LYS A 89 2.56 5.67 8.32
N SER A 90 1.37 5.20 8.72
CA SER A 90 0.48 4.43 7.87
C SER A 90 -0.32 5.28 6.87
N ASN A 91 -0.46 6.58 7.10
CA ASN A 91 -1.19 7.49 6.22
C ASN A 91 -0.26 8.61 5.73
N PHE A 92 -0.30 8.89 4.43
CA PHE A 92 0.56 9.91 3.82
C PHE A 92 0.39 11.30 4.47
N GLN A 93 -0.85 11.74 4.71
CA GLN A 93 -1.12 13.09 5.22
C GLN A 93 -0.61 13.29 6.65
N THR A 94 -0.83 12.32 7.53
CA THR A 94 -0.37 12.40 8.92
C THR A 94 1.14 12.14 9.03
N ARG A 95 1.70 11.31 8.16
CA ARG A 95 3.16 11.13 8.08
C ARG A 95 3.88 12.42 7.66
N CYS A 96 3.32 13.19 6.73
CA CYS A 96 3.90 14.47 6.30
C CYS A 96 4.08 15.48 7.45
N LEU A 97 3.36 15.33 8.57
CA LEU A 97 3.50 16.20 9.74
C LEU A 97 4.84 16.00 10.47
N TYR A 98 5.42 14.80 10.40
CA TYR A 98 6.63 14.41 11.11
C TYR A 98 7.81 14.12 10.17
N GLU A 99 7.53 13.53 9.01
CA GLU A 99 8.53 13.05 8.06
C GLU A 99 8.11 13.41 6.60
N PRO A 100 8.00 14.71 6.23
CA PRO A 100 7.62 15.13 4.88
C PRO A 100 8.49 14.55 3.76
N ILE A 101 9.83 14.48 3.92
CA ILE A 101 10.73 13.97 2.87
C ILE A 101 10.45 12.48 2.65
N MET A 102 10.44 11.69 3.72
CA MET A 102 10.15 10.26 3.61
C MET A 102 8.72 9.94 3.18
N ALA A 103 7.73 10.73 3.58
CA ALA A 103 6.35 10.54 3.14
C ALA A 103 6.24 10.69 1.61
N HIS A 104 6.83 11.75 1.06
CA HIS A 104 6.88 11.97 -0.38
C HIS A 104 7.75 10.95 -1.10
N ALA A 105 8.87 10.50 -0.51
CA ALA A 105 9.70 9.43 -1.05
C ALA A 105 8.91 8.12 -1.19
N MET A 106 8.18 7.70 -0.15
CA MET A 106 7.38 6.48 -0.20
C MET A 106 6.21 6.58 -1.20
N LYS A 107 5.60 7.76 -1.32
CA LYS A 107 4.59 8.01 -2.36
C LYS A 107 5.20 7.99 -3.76
N GLY A 108 6.41 8.54 -3.91
CA GLY A 108 7.18 8.46 -5.16
C GLY A 108 7.54 7.01 -5.51
N PHE A 109 7.89 6.19 -4.51
CA PHE A 109 8.16 4.77 -4.68
C PHE A 109 6.94 4.02 -5.20
N THR A 110 5.76 4.22 -4.60
CA THR A 110 4.53 3.55 -5.05
C THR A 110 4.13 3.98 -6.45
N ILE A 111 4.23 5.27 -6.77
CA ILE A 111 3.99 5.78 -8.13
C ILE A 111 5.00 5.18 -9.11
N GLY A 112 6.29 5.17 -8.76
CA GLY A 112 7.35 4.60 -9.58
C GLY A 112 7.15 3.12 -9.86
N TRP A 113 6.72 2.35 -8.85
CA TRP A 113 6.38 0.94 -9.02
C TRP A 113 5.21 0.74 -10.00
N VAL A 114 4.13 1.52 -9.85
CA VAL A 114 2.95 1.44 -10.73
C VAL A 114 3.32 1.82 -12.17
N VAL A 115 4.04 2.93 -12.36
CA VAL A 115 4.50 3.38 -13.68
C VAL A 115 5.44 2.36 -14.30
N GLY A 116 6.40 1.84 -13.53
CA GLY A 116 7.32 0.81 -13.98
C GLY A 116 6.61 -0.48 -14.38
N PHE A 117 5.61 -0.90 -13.61
CA PHE A 117 4.80 -2.09 -13.92
C PHE A 117 4.05 -1.89 -15.23
N PHE A 118 3.44 -0.71 -15.43
CA PHE A 118 2.72 -0.41 -16.66
C PHE A 118 3.65 -0.38 -17.88
N LEU A 119 4.77 0.35 -17.81
CA LEU A 119 5.74 0.46 -18.89
C LEU A 119 6.33 -0.91 -19.24
N LYS A 120 6.73 -1.69 -18.24
CA LYS A 120 7.32 -3.01 -18.47
C LYS A 120 6.27 -4.02 -18.95
N SER A 121 5.02 -3.91 -18.51
CA SER A 121 3.93 -4.73 -19.05
C SER A 121 3.65 -4.43 -20.51
N LEU A 122 3.76 -3.17 -20.93
CA LEU A 122 3.59 -2.74 -22.33
C LEU A 122 4.73 -3.26 -23.21
N ASP A 123 5.97 -3.14 -22.73
CA ASP A 123 7.16 -3.71 -23.39
C ASP A 123 7.05 -5.24 -23.57
N SER A 124 6.63 -5.94 -22.51
CA SER A 124 6.33 -7.38 -22.60
C SER A 124 5.19 -7.68 -23.57
N ALA A 125 4.14 -6.84 -23.61
CA ALA A 125 3.03 -7.02 -24.55
C ALA A 125 3.51 -6.93 -26.00
N VAL A 126 4.32 -5.92 -26.33
CA VAL A 126 4.92 -5.75 -27.67
C VAL A 126 5.75 -6.98 -28.03
N THR A 127 6.62 -7.42 -27.12
CA THR A 127 7.44 -8.62 -27.31
C THR A 127 6.56 -9.84 -27.60
N TYR A 128 5.50 -10.05 -26.81
CA TYR A 128 4.58 -11.15 -27.05
C TYR A 128 3.85 -11.04 -28.40
N PHE A 129 3.40 -9.86 -28.80
CA PHE A 129 2.78 -9.66 -30.12
C PHE A 129 3.72 -9.99 -31.28
N THR A 130 5.02 -9.68 -31.15
CA THR A 130 6.00 -9.99 -32.20
C THR A 130 6.29 -11.47 -32.34
N VAL A 131 6.23 -12.24 -31.24
CA VAL A 131 6.47 -13.69 -31.26
C VAL A 131 5.20 -14.45 -31.64
N ASN A 132 4.06 -14.09 -31.04
CA ASN A 132 2.77 -14.72 -31.30
C ASN A 132 1.62 -13.76 -30.90
N PRO A 133 0.78 -13.31 -31.85
CA PRO A 133 -0.33 -12.40 -31.56
C PRO A 133 -1.28 -12.87 -30.46
N THR A 134 -1.54 -14.18 -30.37
CA THR A 134 -2.37 -14.78 -29.32
C THR A 134 -1.74 -14.62 -27.94
N ALA A 135 -0.41 -14.68 -27.84
CA ALA A 135 0.31 -14.48 -26.58
C ALA A 135 0.14 -13.04 -26.08
N GLY A 136 0.23 -12.07 -27.01
CA GLY A 136 0.04 -10.65 -26.70
C GLY A 136 -1.37 -10.36 -26.19
N VAL A 137 -2.39 -10.92 -26.83
CA VAL A 137 -3.78 -10.79 -26.39
C VAL A 137 -3.98 -11.40 -25.00
N LEU A 138 -3.51 -12.63 -24.76
CA LEU A 138 -3.63 -13.28 -23.45
C LEU A 138 -2.89 -12.50 -22.36
N TRP A 139 -1.73 -11.95 -22.65
CA TRP A 139 -0.98 -11.11 -21.72
C TRP A 139 -1.75 -9.85 -21.31
N ILE A 140 -2.34 -9.12 -22.28
CA ILE A 140 -3.15 -7.93 -21.99
C ILE A 140 -4.35 -8.30 -21.10
N ILE A 141 -5.06 -9.38 -21.43
CA ILE A 141 -6.20 -9.85 -20.64
C ILE A 141 -5.73 -10.20 -19.22
N PHE A 142 -4.62 -10.91 -19.09
CA PHE A 142 -4.05 -11.31 -17.80
C PHE A 142 -3.67 -10.11 -16.93
N VAL A 143 -2.91 -9.15 -17.47
CA VAL A 143 -2.52 -7.92 -16.75
C VAL A 143 -3.75 -7.08 -16.41
N GLY A 144 -4.71 -6.97 -17.34
CA GLY A 144 -5.97 -6.26 -17.10
C GLY A 144 -6.76 -6.86 -15.94
N LEU A 145 -6.84 -8.18 -15.84
CA LEU A 145 -7.52 -8.87 -14.74
C LEU A 145 -6.80 -8.69 -13.40
N ILE A 146 -5.46 -8.65 -13.38
CA ILE A 146 -4.68 -8.32 -12.19
C ILE A 146 -4.95 -6.88 -11.73
N LEU A 147 -4.99 -5.91 -12.66
CA LEU A 147 -5.27 -4.52 -12.32
C LEU A 147 -6.70 -4.33 -11.80
N ILE A 148 -7.68 -5.02 -12.40
CA ILE A 148 -9.07 -5.00 -11.93
C ILE A 148 -9.17 -5.62 -10.53
N SER A 149 -8.41 -6.68 -10.25
CA SER A 149 -8.46 -7.32 -8.93
C SER A 149 -7.83 -6.51 -7.80
N MET A 150 -7.02 -5.49 -8.12
CA MET A 150 -6.57 -4.50 -7.15
C MET A 150 -7.70 -3.59 -6.63
N ILE A 151 -8.85 -3.57 -7.31
CA ILE A 151 -10.04 -2.86 -6.83
C ILE A 151 -10.75 -3.76 -5.81
N PRO A 152 -10.84 -3.37 -4.51
CA PRO A 152 -11.36 -4.24 -3.46
C PRO A 152 -12.80 -4.72 -3.69
N SER A 153 -13.62 -3.94 -4.40
CA SER A 153 -15.00 -4.30 -4.74
C SER A 153 -15.12 -5.37 -5.83
N LEU A 154 -14.05 -5.65 -6.57
CA LEU A 154 -14.01 -6.55 -7.73
C LEU A 154 -13.12 -7.78 -7.50
N SER A 155 -12.92 -8.18 -6.24
CA SER A 155 -12.02 -9.27 -5.83
C SER A 155 -12.25 -10.63 -6.50
N LYS A 156 -13.42 -10.85 -7.12
CA LYS A 156 -13.72 -12.03 -7.95
C LYS A 156 -12.89 -12.09 -9.25
N ALA A 157 -12.31 -10.98 -9.71
CA ALA A 157 -11.45 -10.92 -10.88
C ALA A 157 -10.15 -11.75 -10.73
N ASN A 158 -9.73 -12.07 -9.49
CA ASN A 158 -8.59 -12.94 -9.21
C ASN A 158 -8.75 -14.35 -9.79
N MET A 159 -9.98 -14.88 -9.85
CA MET A 159 -10.24 -16.17 -10.49
C MET A 159 -10.04 -16.10 -12.01
N GLY A 160 -10.38 -14.97 -12.64
CA GLY A 160 -10.18 -14.76 -14.06
C GLY A 160 -8.69 -14.76 -14.44
N ALA A 161 -7.85 -14.04 -13.67
CA ALA A 161 -6.41 -14.04 -13.87
C ALA A 161 -5.83 -15.47 -13.75
N MET A 162 -6.29 -16.25 -12.77
CA MET A 162 -5.92 -17.67 -12.64
C MET A 162 -6.29 -18.50 -13.85
N VAL A 163 -7.53 -18.41 -14.33
CA VAL A 163 -7.99 -19.16 -15.51
C VAL A 163 -7.16 -18.79 -16.75
N VAL A 164 -6.89 -17.51 -16.98
CA VAL A 164 -6.08 -17.06 -18.13
C VAL A 164 -4.63 -17.54 -18.01
N GLY A 165 -4.05 -17.51 -16.81
CA GLY A 165 -2.70 -18.03 -16.56
C GLY A 165 -2.61 -19.55 -16.79
N PHE A 166 -3.61 -20.33 -16.37
CA PHE A 166 -3.69 -21.76 -16.64
C PHE A 166 -3.93 -22.07 -18.13
N LEU A 167 -4.77 -21.29 -18.81
CA LEU A 167 -5.04 -21.44 -20.24
C LEU A 167 -3.77 -21.23 -21.07
N ALA A 168 -2.94 -20.26 -20.71
CA ALA A 168 -1.67 -20.02 -21.40
C ALA A 168 -0.70 -21.22 -21.26
N ILE A 169 -0.59 -21.81 -20.07
CA ILE A 169 0.20 -23.03 -19.84
C ILE A 169 -0.35 -24.18 -20.69
N TYR A 170 -1.67 -24.36 -20.72
CA TYR A 170 -2.33 -25.40 -21.51
C TYR A 170 -2.10 -25.24 -23.02
N LEU A 171 -2.03 -24.00 -23.52
CA LEU A 171 -1.74 -23.67 -24.92
C LEU A 171 -0.25 -23.75 -25.26
N GLY A 172 0.60 -24.25 -24.36
CA GLY A 172 2.06 -24.33 -24.56
C GLY A 172 2.75 -22.96 -24.64
N MET A 173 2.05 -21.90 -24.24
CA MET A 173 2.59 -20.55 -24.18
C MET A 173 3.30 -20.43 -22.85
N GLY A 174 4.58 -20.05 -22.86
CA GLY A 174 5.43 -19.99 -21.66
C GLY A 174 4.72 -19.36 -20.45
N ASN A 175 5.08 -19.82 -19.25
CA ASN A 175 4.34 -19.54 -18.02
C ASN A 175 4.14 -18.02 -17.77
N LEU A 176 2.96 -17.49 -18.10
CA LEU A 176 2.62 -16.05 -17.97
C LEU A 176 2.75 -15.56 -16.52
N TRP A 177 2.64 -16.45 -15.53
CA TRP A 177 2.89 -16.10 -14.14
C TRP A 177 4.35 -15.74 -13.89
N LEU A 178 5.29 -16.51 -14.45
CA LEU A 178 6.72 -16.20 -14.33
C LEU A 178 7.04 -14.88 -15.04
N ALA A 179 6.42 -14.63 -16.19
CA ALA A 179 6.56 -13.36 -16.88
C ALA A 179 6.01 -12.18 -16.06
N ALA A 180 4.84 -12.32 -15.43
CA ALA A 180 4.28 -11.29 -14.56
C ALA A 180 5.11 -11.04 -13.30
N ILE A 181 5.67 -12.09 -12.70
CA ILE A 181 6.63 -11.96 -11.61
C ILE A 181 7.88 -11.22 -12.10
N ALA A 182 8.43 -11.58 -13.26
CA ALA A 182 9.59 -10.92 -13.83
C ALA A 182 9.33 -9.42 -14.11
N VAL A 183 8.16 -9.10 -14.68
CA VAL A 183 7.71 -7.72 -14.89
C VAL A 183 7.58 -6.97 -13.56
N GLY A 184 6.99 -7.61 -12.55
CA GLY A 184 6.88 -7.04 -11.20
C GLY A 184 8.24 -6.78 -10.55
N ILE A 185 9.18 -7.71 -10.67
CA ILE A 185 10.56 -7.58 -10.16
C ILE A 185 11.28 -6.45 -10.89
N VAL A 186 11.23 -6.38 -12.22
CA VAL A 186 11.87 -5.32 -12.99
C VAL A 186 11.26 -3.96 -12.67
N ALA A 187 9.94 -3.87 -12.52
CA ALA A 187 9.27 -2.64 -12.09
C ALA A 187 9.70 -2.20 -10.69
N PHE A 188 9.75 -3.15 -9.75
CA PHE A 188 10.08 -2.89 -8.35
C PHE A 188 11.55 -2.56 -8.12
N LEU A 189 12.47 -3.29 -8.76
CA LEU A 189 13.92 -3.08 -8.60
C LEU A 189 14.46 -2.01 -9.55
N GLY A 190 13.87 -1.88 -10.73
CA GLY A 190 14.34 -0.98 -11.78
C GLY A 190 13.78 0.43 -11.61
N VAL A 191 12.46 0.60 -11.47
CA VAL A 191 11.80 1.92 -11.60
C VAL A 191 11.38 2.51 -10.26
N ALA A 192 10.89 1.68 -9.33
CA ALA A 192 10.42 2.17 -8.02
C ALA A 192 11.49 2.95 -7.22
N PRO A 193 12.79 2.59 -7.24
CA PRO A 193 13.84 3.36 -6.56
C PRO A 193 14.00 4.77 -7.15
N PHE A 194 13.92 4.93 -8.47
CA PHE A 194 13.93 6.27 -9.09
C PHE A 194 12.70 7.09 -8.70
N GLY A 195 11.53 6.45 -8.63
CA GLY A 195 10.32 7.09 -8.10
C GLY A 195 10.52 7.60 -6.67
N MET A 196 11.19 6.82 -5.82
CA MET A 196 11.56 7.22 -4.46
C MET A 196 12.50 8.43 -4.46
N ALA A 197 13.52 8.44 -5.31
CA ALA A 197 14.46 9.56 -5.42
C ALA A 197 13.73 10.85 -5.84
N VAL A 198 12.88 10.79 -6.88
CA VAL A 198 12.07 11.93 -7.32
C VAL A 198 11.13 12.40 -6.19
N GLY A 199 10.46 11.47 -5.52
CA GLY A 199 9.61 11.77 -4.36
C GLY A 199 10.37 12.49 -3.25
N SER A 200 11.61 12.10 -3.00
CA SER A 200 12.47 12.73 -1.98
C SER A 200 12.82 14.17 -2.32
N VAL A 201 13.13 14.44 -3.59
CA VAL A 201 13.37 15.82 -4.08
C VAL A 201 12.10 16.66 -3.93
N VAL A 202 10.94 16.11 -4.31
CA VAL A 202 9.65 16.79 -4.15
C VAL A 202 9.37 17.09 -2.68
N GLY A 203 9.62 16.14 -1.78
CA GLY A 203 9.49 16.33 -0.34
C GLY A 203 10.44 17.42 0.19
N LEU A 204 11.68 17.44 -0.28
CA LEU A 204 12.67 18.45 0.11
C LEU A 204 12.26 19.87 -0.30
N ILE A 205 11.68 20.04 -1.50
CA ILE A 205 11.18 21.32 -2.00
C ILE A 205 9.92 21.76 -1.22
N ARG A 206 8.99 20.82 -0.99
CA ARG A 206 7.70 21.12 -0.37
C ARG A 206 7.76 21.28 1.15
N LYS A 207 8.77 20.75 1.85
CA LYS A 207 8.85 20.77 3.32
C LYS A 207 8.63 22.15 3.95
N ARG A 208 9.04 23.23 3.26
CA ARG A 208 8.89 24.62 3.75
C ARG A 208 7.44 25.11 3.79
N HIS A 209 6.55 24.47 3.03
CA HIS A 209 5.15 24.86 2.87
C HIS A 209 4.18 23.86 3.52
N LEU A 210 4.70 22.77 4.11
CA LEU A 210 3.89 21.74 4.73
C LEU A 210 3.72 22.01 6.23
N PRO A 211 2.51 21.86 6.78
CA PRO A 211 2.30 21.98 8.21
C PRO A 211 3.05 20.86 8.93
N SER A 212 3.77 21.21 9.99
CA SER A 212 4.58 20.30 10.79
C SER A 212 3.99 20.21 12.20
N ALA A 213 4.06 19.03 12.81
CA ALA A 213 3.68 18.89 14.21
C ALA A 213 4.62 19.73 15.10
N PRO A 214 4.12 20.33 16.21
CA PRO A 214 4.95 21.16 17.10
C PRO A 214 6.17 20.43 17.68
N ASP A 215 6.06 19.10 17.85
CA ASP A 215 7.09 18.20 18.39
C ASP A 215 7.82 17.38 17.30
N ALA A 216 7.67 17.77 16.03
CA ALA A 216 8.36 17.13 14.92
C ALA A 216 9.88 17.35 15.02
N LYS A 217 10.65 16.27 15.13
CA LYS A 217 12.12 16.33 15.04
C LYS A 217 12.52 16.60 13.59
N PRO A 218 13.57 17.40 13.34
CA PRO A 218 14.05 17.62 11.99
C PRO A 218 14.45 16.28 11.36
N GLU A 219 14.00 16.05 10.13
CA GLU A 219 14.48 14.93 9.31
C GLU A 219 15.97 15.15 9.04
N GLY A 220 16.81 14.46 9.80
CA GLY A 220 18.26 14.51 9.64
C GLY A 220 18.72 13.99 8.26
N SER A 221 20.02 14.09 8.00
CA SER A 221 20.65 13.65 6.74
C SER A 221 20.33 12.20 6.38
N ARG A 222 20.07 11.33 7.37
CA ARG A 222 19.69 9.93 7.18
C ARG A 222 18.44 9.76 6.31
N ALA A 223 17.43 10.61 6.46
CA ALA A 223 16.22 10.53 5.66
C ALA A 223 16.55 10.76 4.17
N PHE A 224 17.35 11.78 3.87
CA PHE A 224 17.79 12.08 2.51
C PHE A 224 18.71 10.98 1.94
N LEU A 225 19.65 10.46 2.73
CA LEU A 225 20.53 9.36 2.30
C LEU A 225 19.74 8.11 1.89
N LEU A 226 18.76 7.70 2.70
CA LEU A 226 17.95 6.50 2.43
C LEU A 226 16.97 6.68 1.28
N SER A 227 16.50 7.90 1.05
CA SER A 227 15.40 8.17 0.11
C SER A 227 15.86 8.67 -1.26
N PHE A 228 17.04 9.27 -1.33
CA PHE A 228 17.61 9.82 -2.56
C PHE A 228 18.91 9.12 -2.96
N VAL A 229 19.92 9.10 -2.08
CA VAL A 229 21.25 8.59 -2.43
C VAL A 229 21.23 7.08 -2.65
N LEU A 230 20.64 6.32 -1.73
CA LEU A 230 20.57 4.87 -1.84
C LEU A 230 19.81 4.41 -3.10
N PRO A 231 18.62 4.96 -3.44
CA PRO A 231 17.92 4.58 -4.67
C PRO A 231 18.67 4.93 -5.96
N ILE A 232 19.40 6.04 -6.00
CA ILE A 232 20.23 6.41 -7.16
C ILE A 232 21.40 5.45 -7.32
N LEU A 233 22.11 5.15 -6.23
CA LEU A 233 23.21 4.17 -6.24
C LEU A 233 22.70 2.79 -6.67
N TRP A 234 21.53 2.38 -6.17
CA TRP A 234 20.87 1.15 -6.60
C TRP A 234 20.55 1.16 -8.09
N GLY A 235 19.94 2.23 -8.59
CA GLY A 235 19.62 2.38 -10.01
C GLY A 235 20.87 2.33 -10.89
N ALA A 236 21.95 3.01 -10.49
CA ALA A 236 23.24 2.97 -11.18
C ALA A 236 23.84 1.55 -11.19
N ALA A 237 23.82 0.86 -10.04
CA ALA A 237 24.28 -0.52 -9.96
C ALA A 237 23.44 -1.48 -10.81
N PHE A 238 22.12 -1.29 -10.84
CA PHE A 238 21.21 -2.08 -11.66
C PHE A 238 21.44 -1.86 -13.16
N ILE A 239 21.62 -0.61 -13.59
CA ILE A 239 21.95 -0.29 -14.98
C ILE A 239 23.32 -0.87 -15.36
N ALA A 240 24.32 -0.75 -14.48
CA ALA A 240 25.64 -1.33 -14.70
C ALA A 240 25.57 -2.85 -14.83
N LEU A 241 24.82 -3.54 -13.96
CA LEU A 241 24.61 -4.98 -14.04
C LEU A 241 23.89 -5.38 -15.33
N TYR A 242 22.89 -4.60 -15.74
CA TYR A 242 22.18 -4.83 -17.00
C TYR A 242 23.10 -4.68 -18.21
N LEU A 243 23.85 -3.57 -18.30
CA LEU A 243 24.70 -3.26 -19.45
C LEU A 243 25.97 -4.10 -19.52
N LEU A 244 26.63 -4.36 -18.39
CA LEU A 244 27.94 -5.01 -18.35
C LEU A 244 27.88 -6.53 -18.22
N TRP A 245 26.79 -7.06 -17.65
CA TRP A 245 26.67 -8.50 -17.41
C TRP A 245 25.51 -9.11 -18.19
N LEU A 246 24.29 -8.59 -18.02
CA LEU A 246 23.12 -9.21 -18.65
C LEU A 246 23.13 -9.08 -20.18
N ASN A 247 23.46 -7.89 -20.70
CA ASN A 247 23.41 -7.64 -22.14
C ASN A 247 24.44 -8.46 -22.93
N PRO A 248 25.73 -8.56 -22.55
CA PRO A 248 26.70 -9.44 -23.22
C PRO A 248 26.28 -10.91 -23.18
N LEU A 249 25.69 -11.35 -22.06
CA LEU A 249 25.23 -12.73 -21.88
C LEU A 249 24.03 -13.03 -22.78
N LEU A 250 23.11 -12.07 -22.95
CA LEU A 250 22.02 -12.16 -23.92
C LEU A 250 22.54 -12.23 -25.37
N TYR A 251 23.56 -11.44 -25.74
CA TYR A 251 24.16 -11.52 -27.07
C TYR A 251 24.81 -12.89 -27.34
N GLN A 252 25.50 -13.47 -26.35
CA GLN A 252 26.06 -14.82 -26.47
C GLN A 252 24.99 -15.90 -26.61
N TRP A 253 23.82 -15.70 -26.01
CA TRP A 253 22.70 -16.65 -26.08
C TRP A 253 21.90 -16.53 -27.37
N LEU A 254 21.85 -15.35 -27.98
CA LEU A 254 21.17 -15.11 -29.27
C LEU A 254 22.07 -15.39 -30.48
N GLY A 255 23.39 -15.38 -30.29
CA GLY A 255 24.38 -15.69 -31.33
C GLY A 255 24.69 -17.18 -31.50
N ASN A 256 24.15 -18.04 -30.64
CA ASN A 256 24.18 -19.50 -30.74
C ASN A 256 22.78 -20.03 -31.05
#